data_AF-A0A371JAE0-F1
#
_entry.id   AF-A0A371JAE0-F1
#
_cell.length_a   1.000
_cell.length_b   1.000
_cell.length_c   1.000
_cell.angle_alpha   90.00
_cell.angle_beta   90.00
_cell.angle_gamma   90.00
#
_symmetry.space_group_name_H-M   'P 1'
#
loop_
_entity.id
_entity.type
_entity.pdbx_description
1 polymer ?
#
loop_
_entity_poly.entity_id
_entity_poly.type
_entity_poly.pdbx_seq_one_letter_code
_entity_poly.pdbx_strand_id
1 'polypeptide(L)'
;MINSNHSIKVSPIPWMKQKLEVLYDFNLHGNLYLIYSDLKKDLYNSNIDILYISNLLDYFNIVVDDQHLLYVYFPINISELTKNLILTFKNLSPENVYIILGGYSSDLDNLTKSNYLSSIYKDFPKLENIISESYLVHQSKTYEIFTSLSDTQRIFISSDSACTISGPTLNFHMKHSNPNHVNHISFVQLLDESQIGKSVDFYLRGLTNKNNNFNYNF
;
A
#
# COMPACT_ATOMS: atom_id res chain seq x y z
N MET A 1 -8.75 8.02 24.04
CA MET A 1 -9.00 9.08 23.02
C MET A 1 -7.71 9.27 22.26
N ILE A 2 -7.64 8.85 21.00
CA ILE A 2 -6.48 9.13 20.15
C ILE A 2 -6.52 10.63 19.85
N ASN A 3 -5.46 11.36 20.20
CA ASN A 3 -5.31 12.78 19.89
C ASN A 3 -5.46 12.97 18.37
N SER A 4 -6.49 13.70 17.96
CA SER A 4 -6.93 13.90 16.57
C SER A 4 -6.03 14.83 15.74
N ASN A 5 -4.73 14.91 16.06
CA ASN A 5 -3.78 15.79 15.38
C ASN A 5 -2.91 15.07 14.36
N HIS A 6 -3.04 13.75 14.24
CA HIS A 6 -2.32 12.97 13.23
C HIS A 6 -3.27 12.56 12.10
N SER A 7 -2.82 12.69 10.87
CA SER A 7 -3.62 12.46 9.66
C SER A 7 -3.55 11.07 9.08
N ILE A 8 -2.69 10.23 9.65
CA ILE A 8 -2.50 8.87 9.19
C ILE A 8 -3.52 7.98 9.88
N LYS A 9 -4.36 7.34 9.07
CA LYS A 9 -5.40 6.42 9.49
C LYS A 9 -5.03 5.01 9.04
N VAL A 10 -5.41 4.03 9.85
CA VAL A 10 -5.39 2.61 9.48
C VAL A 10 -6.83 2.13 9.37
N SER A 11 -7.11 1.22 8.45
CA SER A 11 -8.42 0.58 8.31
C SER A 11 -8.29 -0.88 7.88
N PRO A 12 -8.99 -1.83 8.51
CA PRO A 12 -9.08 -3.19 8.00
C PRO A 12 -9.85 -3.22 6.69
N ILE A 13 -9.37 -4.00 5.71
CA ILE A 13 -9.97 -4.09 4.37
C ILE A 13 -10.26 -5.56 3.96
N PRO A 14 -11.05 -6.31 4.75
CA PRO A 14 -11.29 -7.74 4.50
C PRO A 14 -11.96 -8.03 3.15
N TRP A 15 -12.80 -7.11 2.65
CA TRP A 15 -13.41 -7.23 1.32
C TRP A 15 -12.38 -7.09 0.19
N MET A 16 -11.39 -6.21 0.36
CA MET A 16 -10.31 -6.09 -0.61
C MET A 16 -9.45 -7.34 -0.62
N LYS A 17 -9.19 -7.96 0.53
CA LYS A 17 -8.52 -9.26 0.59
C LYS A 17 -9.21 -10.29 -0.31
N GLN A 18 -10.51 -10.50 -0.12
CA GLN A 18 -11.27 -11.45 -0.96
C GLN A 18 -11.24 -11.09 -2.44
N LYS A 19 -11.35 -9.80 -2.76
CA LYS A 19 -11.28 -9.34 -4.14
C LYS A 19 -9.91 -9.61 -4.78
N LEU A 20 -8.83 -9.38 -4.03
CA LEU A 20 -7.47 -9.66 -4.48
C LEU A 20 -7.25 -11.16 -4.70
N GLU A 21 -7.80 -12.00 -3.83
CA GLU A 21 -7.71 -13.45 -3.99
C GLU A 21 -8.34 -13.92 -5.30
N VAL A 22 -9.48 -13.34 -5.69
CA VAL A 22 -10.11 -13.58 -7.00
C VAL A 22 -9.31 -12.96 -8.15
N LEU A 23 -8.81 -11.73 -7.97
CA LEU A 23 -8.10 -10.98 -9.02
C LEU A 23 -6.76 -11.61 -9.42
N TYR A 24 -6.12 -12.31 -8.49
CA TYR A 24 -4.82 -12.96 -8.66
C TYR A 24 -4.89 -14.48 -8.66
N ASP A 25 -6.08 -15.07 -8.48
CA ASP A 25 -6.30 -16.52 -8.34
C ASP A 25 -5.36 -17.14 -7.30
N PHE A 26 -5.33 -16.53 -6.10
CA PHE A 26 -4.35 -16.86 -5.07
C PHE A 26 -4.89 -16.58 -3.66
N ASN A 27 -4.69 -17.48 -2.70
CA ASN A 27 -5.15 -17.29 -1.32
C ASN A 27 -4.21 -16.37 -0.53
N LEU A 28 -4.74 -15.29 0.05
CA LEU A 28 -3.98 -14.36 0.87
C LEU A 28 -4.00 -14.84 2.32
N HIS A 29 -2.83 -15.12 2.86
CA HIS A 29 -2.66 -15.49 4.26
C HIS A 29 -2.55 -14.26 5.15
N GLY A 30 -3.05 -14.32 6.37
CA GLY A 30 -3.03 -13.18 7.30
C GLY A 30 -4.13 -12.12 7.08
N ASN A 31 -4.02 -11.04 7.84
CA ASN A 31 -4.95 -9.91 7.82
C ASN A 31 -4.46 -8.80 6.89
N LEU A 32 -5.38 -8.10 6.23
CA LEU A 32 -5.07 -6.99 5.33
C LEU A 32 -5.64 -5.67 5.86
N TYR A 33 -4.76 -4.70 5.97
CA TYR A 33 -5.04 -3.35 6.40
C TYR A 33 -4.54 -2.35 5.37
N LEU A 34 -5.20 -1.19 5.36
CA LEU A 34 -4.81 -0.01 4.62
C LEU A 34 -4.24 1.00 5.61
N ILE A 35 -3.15 1.69 5.26
CA ILE A 35 -2.71 2.90 5.94
C ILE A 35 -2.70 4.06 4.95
N TYR A 36 -3.21 5.22 5.34
CA TYR A 36 -3.35 6.35 4.43
C TYR A 36 -3.32 7.67 5.20
N SER A 37 -2.80 8.71 4.55
CA SER A 37 -2.76 10.07 5.09
C SER A 37 -3.87 10.93 4.48
N ASP A 38 -4.48 11.77 5.31
CA ASP A 38 -5.31 12.88 4.83
C ASP A 38 -4.40 13.93 4.15
N LEU A 39 -4.63 14.21 2.86
CA LEU A 39 -3.72 15.03 2.03
C LEU A 39 -3.59 16.48 2.52
N LYS A 40 -4.57 16.99 3.26
CA LYS A 40 -4.73 18.44 3.50
C LYS A 40 -3.91 18.99 4.68
N LYS A 41 -3.21 18.18 5.48
CA LYS A 41 -2.59 18.67 6.73
C LYS A 41 -1.10 18.38 6.96
N ASP A 42 -0.45 17.45 6.27
CA ASP A 42 0.79 16.84 6.83
C ASP A 42 2.00 16.83 5.91
N LEU A 43 2.00 17.66 4.87
CA LEU A 43 3.18 17.83 4.03
C LEU A 43 4.37 18.46 4.77
N TYR A 44 4.19 19.01 6.00
CA TYR A 44 5.24 19.78 6.66
C TYR A 44 5.51 19.51 8.14
N ASN A 45 4.66 18.81 8.91
CA ASN A 45 4.86 18.81 10.38
C ASN A 45 4.33 17.60 11.20
N SER A 46 3.89 16.51 10.58
CA SER A 46 3.59 15.31 11.36
C SER A 46 4.89 14.61 11.73
N ASN A 47 5.39 14.82 12.95
CA ASN A 47 6.35 13.92 13.57
C ASN A 47 5.66 12.56 13.74
N ILE A 48 5.75 11.71 12.72
CA ILE A 48 5.30 10.32 12.78
C ILE A 48 6.37 9.56 13.53
N ASP A 49 6.24 9.55 14.85
CA ASP A 49 7.13 8.81 15.72
C ASP A 49 6.64 7.36 15.93
N ILE A 50 7.52 6.57 16.53
CA ILE A 50 7.30 5.14 16.78
C ILE A 50 6.11 4.96 17.73
N LEU A 51 5.93 5.85 18.71
CA LEU A 51 4.84 5.78 19.69
C LEU A 51 3.48 5.96 19.00
N TYR A 52 3.39 6.89 18.05
CA TYR A 52 2.18 7.09 17.27
C TYR A 52 1.81 5.83 16.47
N ILE A 53 2.78 5.26 15.73
CA ILE A 53 2.55 4.04 14.95
C ILE A 53 2.20 2.87 15.86
N SER A 54 2.90 2.69 16.99
CA SER A 54 2.58 1.65 17.99
C SER A 54 1.14 1.76 18.48
N ASN A 55 0.72 2.94 18.93
CA ASN A 55 -0.65 3.16 19.41
C ASN A 55 -1.70 2.91 18.32
N LEU A 56 -1.37 3.23 17.06
CA LEU A 56 -2.25 2.98 15.93
C LEU A 56 -2.39 1.48 15.64
N LEU A 57 -1.30 0.72 15.70
CA LEU A 57 -1.31 -0.73 15.56
C LEU A 57 -2.06 -1.41 16.71
N ASP A 58 -1.81 -0.97 17.95
CA ASP A 58 -2.48 -1.47 19.16
C ASP A 58 -3.99 -1.25 19.09
N TYR A 59 -4.45 -0.09 18.60
CA TYR A 59 -5.87 0.20 18.42
C TYR A 59 -6.58 -0.80 17.49
N PHE A 60 -5.88 -1.30 16.48
CA PHE A 60 -6.40 -2.31 15.55
C PHE A 60 -6.03 -3.76 15.94
N ASN A 61 -5.47 -3.96 17.14
CA ASN A 61 -4.96 -5.25 17.63
C ASN A 61 -3.95 -5.89 16.67
N ILE A 62 -3.10 -5.09 16.03
CA ILE A 62 -2.03 -5.56 15.16
C ILE A 62 -0.78 -5.77 16.02
N VAL A 63 -0.55 -7.02 16.43
CA VAL A 63 0.64 -7.40 17.19
C VAL A 63 1.82 -7.61 16.23
N VAL A 64 3.01 -7.16 16.66
CA VAL A 64 4.28 -7.35 15.93
C VAL A 64 5.33 -7.92 16.88
N ASP A 65 5.67 -9.19 16.69
CA ASP A 65 6.66 -9.92 17.47
C ASP A 65 7.23 -11.09 16.63
N ASP A 66 8.04 -11.95 17.25
CA ASP A 66 8.70 -13.07 16.55
C ASP A 66 7.72 -14.13 16.01
N GLN A 67 6.45 -14.11 16.45
CA GLN A 67 5.38 -14.97 15.98
C GLN A 67 4.42 -14.25 15.03
N HIS A 68 4.34 -12.92 15.12
CA HIS A 68 3.42 -12.08 14.37
C HIS A 68 4.19 -11.10 13.46
N LEU A 69 4.50 -11.54 12.24
CA LEU A 69 5.27 -10.73 11.29
C LEU A 69 4.39 -9.64 10.65
N LEU A 70 4.99 -8.48 10.41
CA LEU A 70 4.34 -7.35 9.75
C LEU A 70 5.01 -7.03 8.40
N TYR A 71 4.23 -7.10 7.32
CA TYR A 71 4.65 -6.67 5.99
C TYR A 71 4.00 -5.34 5.65
N VAL A 72 4.83 -4.34 5.37
CA VAL A 72 4.37 -2.98 5.04
C VAL A 72 4.76 -2.63 3.61
N TYR A 73 3.75 -2.30 2.80
CA TYR A 73 3.89 -2.07 1.37
C TYR A 73 3.80 -0.58 1.06
N PHE A 74 4.84 -0.04 0.42
CA PHE A 74 4.93 1.36 0.02
C PHE A 74 5.10 1.50 -1.50
N PRO A 75 4.66 2.62 -2.10
CA PRO A 75 4.91 2.88 -3.50
C PRO A 75 6.41 3.05 -3.74
N ILE A 76 6.89 2.60 -4.91
CA ILE A 76 8.29 2.74 -5.33
C ILE A 76 8.68 4.21 -5.52
N ASN A 77 7.70 5.08 -5.82
CA ASN A 77 7.89 6.53 -5.88
C ASN A 77 7.81 7.09 -4.46
N ILE A 78 8.97 7.15 -3.80
CA ILE A 78 9.08 7.55 -2.38
C ILE A 78 9.01 9.07 -2.24
N SER A 79 8.14 9.53 -1.35
CA SER A 79 8.10 10.91 -0.85
C SER A 79 8.78 11.02 0.50
N GLU A 80 9.02 12.25 0.98
CA GLU A 80 9.51 12.48 2.36
C GLU A 80 8.62 11.84 3.44
N LEU A 81 7.30 11.91 3.26
CA LEU A 81 6.33 11.25 4.12
C LEU A 81 6.51 9.73 4.12
N THR A 82 6.57 9.14 2.92
CA THR A 82 6.75 7.70 2.74
C THR A 82 8.08 7.23 3.34
N LYS A 83 9.16 7.98 3.15
CA LYS A 83 10.46 7.71 3.76
C LYS A 83 10.37 7.70 5.27
N ASN A 84 9.75 8.72 5.88
CA ASN A 84 9.62 8.80 7.33
C ASN A 84 8.80 7.63 7.87
N LEU A 85 7.71 7.25 7.19
CA LEU A 85 6.93 6.07 7.55
C LEU A 85 7.75 4.78 7.48
N ILE A 86 8.51 4.57 6.40
CA ILE A 86 9.38 3.40 6.25
C ILE A 86 10.34 3.29 7.44
N LEU A 87 11.02 4.40 7.77
CA LEU A 87 11.95 4.44 8.89
C LEU A 87 11.25 4.15 10.23
N THR A 88 10.10 4.76 10.47
CA THR A 88 9.35 4.57 11.71
C THR A 88 8.83 3.14 11.86
N PHE A 89 8.28 2.53 10.80
CA PHE A 89 7.85 1.14 10.82
C PHE A 89 9.02 0.19 11.04
N LYS A 90 10.14 0.38 10.34
CA LYS A 90 11.30 -0.50 10.52
C LYS A 90 11.87 -0.41 11.93
N ASN A 91 11.88 0.78 12.53
CA ASN A 91 12.35 0.97 13.91
C ASN A 91 11.41 0.40 14.97
N LEU A 92 10.14 0.13 14.65
CA LEU A 92 9.18 -0.49 15.57
C LEU A 92 9.65 -1.89 16.00
N SER A 93 10.04 -2.71 15.03
CA SER A 93 10.62 -4.04 15.27
C SER A 93 11.51 -4.42 14.08
N PRO A 94 12.83 -4.16 14.16
CA PRO A 94 13.74 -4.31 13.02
C PRO A 94 13.75 -5.70 12.39
N GLU A 95 13.56 -6.76 13.18
CA GLU A 95 13.59 -8.14 12.68
C GLU A 95 12.22 -8.64 12.19
N ASN A 96 11.12 -8.07 12.72
CA ASN A 96 9.76 -8.57 12.47
C ASN A 96 8.94 -7.68 11.50
N VAL A 97 9.47 -6.52 11.12
CA VAL A 97 8.88 -5.62 10.11
C VAL A 97 9.62 -5.69 8.79
N TYR A 98 8.89 -6.07 7.74
CA TYR A 98 9.38 -6.17 6.37
C TYR A 98 8.85 -5.02 5.54
N ILE A 99 9.74 -4.27 4.90
CA ILE A 99 9.40 -3.12 4.07
C ILE A 99 9.47 -3.55 2.60
N ILE A 100 8.36 -3.42 1.89
CA ILE A 100 8.24 -3.86 0.50
C ILE A 100 7.85 -2.67 -0.38
N LEU A 101 8.54 -2.49 -1.51
CA LEU A 101 8.22 -1.45 -2.49
C LEU A 101 7.44 -2.02 -3.69
N GLY A 102 6.28 -1.45 -3.97
CA GLY A 102 5.44 -1.80 -5.13
C GLY A 102 5.49 -0.71 -6.19
N GLY A 103 5.63 -1.09 -7.46
CA GLY A 103 5.54 -0.19 -8.60
C GLY A 103 4.75 -0.79 -9.76
N TYR A 104 4.72 -0.10 -10.89
CA TYR A 104 4.10 -0.59 -12.11
C TYR A 104 5.13 -1.07 -13.13
N SER A 105 4.76 -2.08 -13.92
CA SER A 105 5.62 -2.59 -14.99
C SER A 105 5.99 -1.51 -16.02
N SER A 106 5.11 -0.52 -16.24
CA SER A 106 5.37 0.65 -17.10
C SER A 106 6.43 1.60 -16.55
N ASP A 107 6.71 1.54 -15.24
CA ASP A 107 7.72 2.41 -14.62
C ASP A 107 9.15 1.94 -14.99
N LEU A 108 9.29 0.73 -15.54
CA LEU A 108 10.57 0.12 -15.91
C LEU A 108 10.98 0.32 -17.37
N ASP A 109 10.26 1.09 -18.18
CA ASP A 109 10.52 1.14 -19.64
C ASP A 109 11.97 1.53 -20.04
N ASN A 110 12.86 1.91 -19.10
CA ASN A 110 14.31 2.05 -19.34
C ASN A 110 15.25 1.57 -18.21
N LEU A 111 14.81 0.85 -17.17
CA LEU A 111 15.66 0.49 -16.03
C LEU A 111 15.50 -0.99 -15.62
N THR A 112 16.59 -1.65 -15.23
CA THR A 112 16.53 -2.96 -14.57
C THR A 112 16.11 -2.77 -13.10
N LYS A 113 15.53 -3.81 -12.45
CA LYS A 113 15.17 -3.79 -11.01
C LYS A 113 16.32 -3.29 -10.12
N SER A 114 17.56 -3.69 -10.44
CA SER A 114 18.77 -3.27 -9.73
C SER A 114 19.11 -1.79 -9.91
N ASN A 115 18.81 -1.20 -11.07
CA ASN A 115 19.08 0.21 -11.34
C ASN A 115 18.05 1.14 -10.67
N TYR A 116 16.85 0.63 -10.37
CA TYR A 116 15.80 1.43 -9.75
C TYR A 116 15.95 1.53 -8.22
N LEU A 117 16.36 0.44 -7.54
CA LEU A 117 16.67 0.51 -6.11
C LEU A 117 17.89 1.39 -5.84
N SER A 118 18.91 1.36 -6.71
CA SER A 118 20.09 2.20 -6.56
C SER A 118 19.78 3.69 -6.74
N SER A 119 18.84 4.06 -7.63
CA SER A 119 18.38 5.46 -7.71
C SER A 119 17.63 5.89 -6.46
N ILE A 120 16.78 5.02 -5.90
CA ILE A 120 16.09 5.30 -4.62
C ILE A 120 17.10 5.53 -3.49
N TYR A 121 18.15 4.71 -3.38
CA TYR A 121 19.17 4.88 -2.36
C TYR A 121 20.03 6.12 -2.59
N LYS A 122 20.18 6.58 -3.83
CA LYS A 122 20.86 7.84 -4.12
C LYS A 122 20.06 9.04 -3.57
N ASP A 123 18.75 9.03 -3.77
CA ASP A 123 17.88 10.13 -3.33
C ASP A 123 17.53 10.03 -1.83
N PHE A 124 17.46 8.80 -1.30
CA PHE A 124 17.17 8.50 0.10
C PHE A 124 18.17 7.48 0.69
N PRO A 125 19.43 7.88 0.98
CA PRO A 125 20.47 6.97 1.46
C PRO A 125 20.13 6.24 2.77
N LYS A 126 19.30 6.86 3.62
CA LYS A 126 18.84 6.25 4.88
C LYS A 126 18.00 4.98 4.69
N LEU A 127 17.50 4.72 3.48
CA LEU A 127 16.70 3.53 3.17
C LEU A 127 17.55 2.34 2.70
N GLU A 128 18.86 2.53 2.52
CA GLU A 128 19.77 1.45 2.17
C GLU A 128 19.71 0.34 3.23
N ASN A 129 19.57 -0.91 2.79
CA ASN A 129 19.41 -2.11 3.63
C ASN A 129 18.13 -2.17 4.49
N ILE A 130 17.21 -1.20 4.36
CA ILE A 130 15.90 -1.24 5.04
C ILE A 130 14.86 -1.96 4.19
N ILE A 131 14.91 -1.75 2.88
CA ILE A 131 13.97 -2.35 1.92
C ILE A 131 14.23 -3.85 1.84
N SER A 132 13.21 -4.64 2.21
CA SER A 132 13.26 -6.10 2.20
C SER A 132 13.05 -6.67 0.80
N GLU A 133 12.18 -6.05 -0.01
CA GLU A 133 11.98 -6.41 -1.43
C GLU A 133 11.32 -5.28 -2.22
N SER A 134 11.33 -5.40 -3.55
CA SER A 134 10.43 -4.71 -4.45
C SER A 134 9.74 -5.62 -5.48
N TYR A 135 8.56 -5.21 -5.95
CA TYR A 135 7.81 -5.88 -7.02
C TYR A 135 7.13 -4.88 -7.96
N LEU A 136 6.63 -5.39 -9.08
CA LEU A 136 5.89 -4.62 -10.06
C LEU A 136 4.60 -5.33 -10.44
N VAL A 137 3.57 -4.53 -10.69
CA VAL A 137 2.27 -5.00 -11.16
C VAL A 137 1.87 -4.33 -12.46
N HIS A 138 0.97 -4.97 -13.19
CA HIS A 138 0.40 -4.37 -14.38
C HIS A 138 -0.61 -3.29 -13.97
N GLN A 139 -0.54 -2.09 -14.59
CA GLN A 139 -1.41 -0.93 -14.29
C GLN A 139 -2.90 -1.27 -14.29
N SER A 140 -3.31 -2.27 -15.06
CA SER A 140 -4.74 -2.62 -15.13
C SER A 140 -5.32 -3.18 -13.85
N LYS A 141 -4.50 -3.66 -12.92
CA LYS A 141 -4.97 -4.15 -11.62
C LYS A 141 -5.48 -3.00 -10.74
N THR A 142 -4.96 -1.79 -10.96
CA THR A 142 -5.35 -0.55 -10.28
C THR A 142 -6.83 -0.21 -10.46
N TYR A 143 -7.42 -0.52 -11.62
CA TYR A 143 -8.85 -0.25 -11.88
C TYR A 143 -9.78 -1.06 -10.98
N GLU A 144 -9.50 -2.36 -10.85
CA GLU A 144 -10.31 -3.25 -10.00
C GLU A 144 -10.11 -2.97 -8.52
N ILE A 145 -8.89 -2.63 -8.11
CA ILE A 145 -8.59 -2.24 -6.73
C ILE A 145 -9.31 -0.94 -6.37
N PHE A 146 -9.23 0.08 -7.22
CA PHE A 146 -9.88 1.36 -6.97
C PHE A 146 -11.39 1.20 -6.82
N THR A 147 -12.04 0.57 -7.80
CA THR A 147 -13.50 0.38 -7.78
C THR A 147 -13.96 -0.40 -6.56
N SER A 148 -13.23 -1.45 -6.20
CA SER A 148 -13.58 -2.26 -5.03
C SER A 148 -13.46 -1.48 -3.73
N LEU A 149 -12.45 -0.62 -3.54
CA LEU A 149 -12.36 0.26 -2.38
C LEU A 149 -13.43 1.36 -2.37
N SER A 150 -13.67 2.00 -3.53
CA SER A 150 -14.64 3.08 -3.63
C SER A 150 -16.06 2.58 -3.38
N ASP A 151 -16.39 1.37 -3.82
CA ASP A 151 -17.74 0.82 -3.69
C ASP A 151 -18.00 0.28 -2.29
N THR A 152 -17.02 -0.38 -1.68
CA THR A 152 -17.19 -1.03 -0.37
C THR A 152 -16.97 -0.10 0.82
N GLN A 153 -16.01 0.84 0.72
CA GLN A 153 -15.56 1.65 1.86
C GLN A 153 -15.52 3.16 1.55
N ARG A 154 -15.88 3.58 0.33
CA ARG A 154 -15.83 4.98 -0.10
C ARG A 154 -14.42 5.60 0.05
N ILE A 155 -13.38 4.78 -0.08
CA ILE A 155 -11.98 5.23 -0.06
C ILE A 155 -11.52 5.42 -1.50
N PHE A 156 -11.15 6.66 -1.84
CA PHE A 156 -10.67 7.03 -3.17
C PHE A 156 -9.17 7.19 -3.14
N ILE A 157 -8.46 6.35 -3.89
CA ILE A 157 -6.99 6.28 -3.85
C ILE A 157 -6.34 6.73 -5.16
N SER A 158 -5.15 7.31 -5.05
CA SER A 158 -4.30 7.65 -6.20
C SER A 158 -3.81 6.38 -6.88
N SER A 159 -3.77 6.42 -8.21
CA SER A 159 -3.21 5.34 -9.02
C SER A 159 -1.77 5.05 -8.64
N ASP A 160 -1.00 6.07 -8.26
CA ASP A 160 0.44 5.95 -8.01
C ASP A 160 0.77 5.04 -6.82
N SER A 161 -0.18 4.90 -5.91
CA SER A 161 -0.04 4.10 -4.69
C SER A 161 -0.90 2.84 -4.67
N ALA A 162 -1.83 2.68 -5.61
CA ALA A 162 -2.74 1.53 -5.63
C ALA A 162 -2.03 0.19 -5.86
N CYS A 163 -0.83 0.21 -6.46
CA CYS A 163 0.01 -0.98 -6.63
C CYS A 163 0.32 -1.67 -5.31
N THR A 164 0.43 -0.92 -4.20
CA THR A 164 0.82 -1.45 -2.87
C THR A 164 -0.16 -2.51 -2.38
N ILE A 165 -1.45 -2.34 -2.68
CA ILE A 165 -2.54 -3.25 -2.29
C ILE A 165 -2.39 -4.62 -2.95
N SER A 166 -1.71 -4.71 -4.09
CA SER A 166 -1.48 -5.99 -4.77
C SER A 166 -0.38 -6.82 -4.09
N GLY A 167 0.60 -6.18 -3.45
CA GLY A 167 1.77 -6.82 -2.87
C GLY A 167 1.49 -8.03 -1.99
N PRO A 168 0.52 -7.97 -1.06
CA PRO A 168 0.11 -9.10 -0.23
C PRO A 168 -0.18 -10.40 -1.00
N THR A 169 -0.71 -10.31 -2.23
CA THR A 169 -1.03 -11.50 -3.05
C THR A 169 0.14 -12.06 -3.83
N LEU A 170 1.23 -11.31 -3.99
CA LEU A 170 2.35 -11.73 -4.82
C LEU A 170 3.39 -12.58 -4.06
N ASN A 171 3.23 -12.67 -2.74
CA ASN A 171 3.81 -13.69 -1.86
C ASN A 171 5.32 -13.98 -2.02
N PHE A 172 6.11 -13.00 -2.46
CA PHE A 172 7.52 -13.20 -2.77
C PHE A 172 8.40 -13.65 -1.59
N HIS A 173 7.95 -13.51 -0.32
CA HIS A 173 8.76 -13.78 0.89
C HIS A 173 8.16 -14.74 1.91
N MET A 174 6.94 -15.26 1.70
CA MET A 174 6.30 -16.15 2.67
C MET A 174 6.82 -17.60 2.57
N LYS A 175 8.14 -17.79 2.64
CA LYS A 175 8.71 -19.15 2.62
C LYS A 175 8.60 -19.86 3.97
N HIS A 176 8.46 -19.13 5.09
CA HIS A 176 8.64 -19.71 6.44
C HIS A 176 7.65 -19.23 7.53
N SER A 177 6.64 -18.42 7.22
CA SER A 177 5.68 -17.93 8.22
C SER A 177 4.48 -18.86 8.38
N ASN A 178 3.96 -18.97 9.61
CA ASN A 178 2.64 -19.54 9.83
C ASN A 178 1.60 -18.61 9.17
N PRO A 179 0.81 -19.08 8.20
CA PRO A 179 -0.12 -18.25 7.44
C PRO A 179 -1.18 -17.53 8.29
N ASN A 180 -1.38 -17.96 9.54
CA ASN A 180 -2.38 -17.39 10.43
C ASN A 180 -1.87 -16.23 11.30
N HIS A 181 -0.56 -15.97 11.34
CA HIS A 181 0.04 -14.95 12.21
C HIS A 181 0.79 -13.87 11.41
N VAL A 182 0.21 -13.45 10.29
CA VAL A 182 0.80 -12.41 9.44
C VAL A 182 -0.17 -11.25 9.30
N ASN A 183 0.37 -10.03 9.39
CA ASN A 183 -0.36 -8.81 9.12
C ASN A 183 0.26 -8.09 7.91
N HIS A 184 -0.62 -7.57 7.06
CA HIS A 184 -0.26 -6.80 5.87
C HIS A 184 -0.80 -5.39 5.98
N ILE A 185 0.04 -4.38 5.78
CA ILE A 185 -0.35 -2.98 5.74
C ILE A 185 0.05 -2.38 4.40
N SER A 186 -0.93 -1.99 3.59
CA SER A 186 -0.69 -1.30 2.32
C SER A 186 -0.82 0.21 2.49
N PHE A 187 0.26 0.96 2.23
CA PHE A 187 0.20 2.42 2.20
C PHE A 187 -0.43 2.89 0.90
N VAL A 188 -1.44 3.76 1.01
CA VAL A 188 -2.03 4.45 -0.12
C VAL A 188 -2.15 5.95 0.12
N GLN A 189 -2.01 6.68 -0.96
CA GLN A 189 -2.33 8.09 -1.02
C GLN A 189 -3.79 8.24 -1.42
N LEU A 190 -4.55 9.00 -0.63
CA LEU A 190 -5.92 9.35 -1.00
C LEU A 190 -5.93 10.35 -2.17
N LEU A 191 -7.03 10.41 -2.91
CA LEU A 191 -7.29 11.48 -3.86
C LEU A 191 -7.85 12.71 -3.14
N ASP A 192 -7.47 13.90 -3.58
CA ASP A 192 -8.15 15.12 -3.14
C ASP A 192 -9.53 15.21 -3.78
N GLU A 193 -10.49 15.86 -3.12
CA GLU A 193 -11.87 16.04 -3.60
C GLU A 193 -11.89 16.66 -5.01
N SER A 194 -10.96 17.57 -5.29
CA SER A 194 -10.77 18.20 -6.61
C SER A 194 -10.29 17.24 -7.70
N GLN A 195 -9.70 16.12 -7.30
CA GLN A 195 -9.15 15.08 -8.18
C GLN A 195 -10.10 13.90 -8.37
N ILE A 196 -11.00 13.64 -7.40
CA ILE A 196 -11.92 12.48 -7.43
C ILE A 196 -12.69 12.42 -8.75
N GLY A 197 -13.27 13.53 -9.24
CA GLY A 197 -14.03 13.52 -10.50
C GLY A 197 -13.20 13.10 -11.71
N LYS A 198 -11.99 13.67 -11.87
CA LYS A 198 -11.09 13.35 -12.99
C LYS A 198 -10.52 11.93 -12.90
N SER A 199 -10.24 11.48 -11.68
CA SER A 199 -9.72 10.14 -11.42
C SER A 199 -10.79 9.07 -11.60
N VAL A 200 -12.03 9.30 -11.15
CA VAL A 200 -13.16 8.40 -11.42
C VAL A 200 -13.35 8.22 -12.92
N ASP A 201 -13.27 9.29 -13.71
CA ASP A 201 -13.31 9.19 -15.18
C ASP A 201 -12.14 8.37 -15.74
N PHE A 202 -10.92 8.57 -15.23
CA PHE A 202 -9.76 7.76 -15.62
C PHE A 202 -9.98 6.27 -15.30
N TYR A 203 -10.51 5.96 -14.11
CA TYR A 203 -10.77 4.60 -13.67
C TYR A 203 -11.90 3.94 -14.48
N LEU A 204 -12.99 4.66 -14.74
CA LEU A 204 -14.10 4.22 -15.58
C LEU A 204 -13.66 3.98 -17.03
N ARG A 205 -12.85 4.88 -17.61
CA ARG A 205 -12.29 4.71 -18.96
C ARG A 205 -11.40 3.47 -19.08
N GLY A 206 -10.65 3.13 -18.03
CA GLY A 206 -9.86 1.91 -17.98
C GLY A 206 -10.70 0.63 -17.99
N LEU A 207 -11.85 0.66 -17.31
CA LEU A 207 -12.82 -0.44 -17.31
C LEU A 207 -13.52 -0.59 -18.66
N THR A 208 -13.89 0.50 -19.31
CA THR A 208 -14.54 0.46 -20.63
C THR A 208 -13.57 0.04 -21.74
N ASN A 209 -12.31 0.45 -21.69
CA ASN A 209 -11.33 0.11 -22.72
C ASN A 209 -10.85 -1.35 -22.67
N LYS A 210 -10.95 -2.02 -21.51
CA LYS A 210 -10.70 -3.47 -21.38
C LYS A 210 -11.95 -4.33 -21.53
N ASN A 211 -13.14 -3.74 -21.42
CA ASN A 211 -14.42 -4.42 -21.62
C ASN A 211 -15.16 -3.83 -22.83
N ASN A 212 -14.80 -4.29 -24.02
CA ASN A 212 -15.75 -4.34 -25.15
C ASN A 212 -16.91 -5.34 -24.91
N ASN A 213 -17.22 -5.69 -23.65
CA ASN A 213 -18.29 -6.58 -23.24
C ASN A 213 -19.22 -6.00 -22.15
N PHE A 214 -19.12 -4.70 -21.80
CA PHE A 214 -20.21 -4.05 -21.06
C PHE A 214 -21.22 -3.48 -22.05
N ASN A 215 -22.13 -4.35 -22.51
CA ASN A 215 -23.40 -3.90 -23.10
C ASN A 215 -24.18 -3.17 -22.01
N TYR A 216 -24.09 -1.85 -21.98
CA TYR A 216 -25.12 -1.03 -21.37
C TYR A 216 -26.33 -1.03 -22.31
N ASN A 217 -27.32 -1.87 -22.02
CA ASN A 217 -28.66 -1.61 -22.51
C ASN A 217 -29.25 -0.50 -21.63
N PHE A 218 -29.53 0.66 -22.26
CA PHE A 218 -30.34 1.73 -21.69
C PHE A 218 -31.77 1.26 -21.44
#